data_AF-A0A0C3RRL8-F1
#
_entry.id   AF-A0A0C3RRL8-F1
#
_cell.length_a   1.000
_cell.length_b   1.000
_cell.length_c   1.000
_cell.angle_alpha   90.00
_cell.angle_beta   90.00
_cell.angle_gamma   90.00
#
_symmetry.space_group_name_H-M   'P 1'
#
loop_
_entity.id
_entity.type
_entity.pdbx_description
1 polymer ?
#
loop_
_entity_poly.entity_id
_entity_poly.type
_entity_poly.pdbx_seq_one_letter_code
_entity_poly.pdbx_strand_id
1 'polypeptide(L)'
;MASTWDREAEARLARVDRRQSETLPLVLVGSGAERHFRHEELWYEDGNVVVISQNVWFKLHRSILAKHSRAFRDMFHADAFAGDIVEGCPAVTVADSPQHLALFFKVLYDPTKQPFFMDQNSSMDFRDLRALTLLSFKYDVPHIRAEALRRLRICYPATLEEWHLRYPEFCAAEPGSPRKKRALDARPVDAIAAINLARRFALHELLPAAFSVCLTQSPEFVMAQVCYGAEDVEELSREDLVWCYRSSRSLCASCSNTVASSDGTQ
;
A
#
# COMPACT_ATOMS: atom_id res chain seq x y z
N MET A 1 31.86 -10.12 -25.69
CA MET A 1 31.19 -11.09 -26.58
C MET A 1 29.93 -11.56 -25.86
N ALA A 2 28.80 -10.90 -26.10
CA ALA A 2 27.52 -11.30 -25.53
C ALA A 2 27.11 -12.66 -26.10
N SER A 3 26.61 -13.54 -25.23
CA SER A 3 26.33 -14.94 -25.54
C SER A 3 25.19 -15.04 -26.56
N THR A 4 25.19 -16.10 -27.37
CA THR A 4 24.13 -16.41 -28.35
C THR A 4 22.74 -16.54 -27.73
N TRP A 5 22.65 -16.70 -26.40
CA TRP A 5 21.40 -16.75 -25.63
C TRP A 5 20.69 -15.39 -25.53
N ASP A 6 21.44 -14.28 -25.46
CA ASP A 6 20.87 -12.93 -25.29
C ASP A 6 20.15 -12.43 -26.56
N ARG A 7 20.61 -12.86 -27.75
CA ARG A 7 20.02 -12.45 -29.03
C ARG A 7 18.72 -13.18 -29.38
N GLU A 8 18.54 -14.42 -28.91
CA GLU A 8 17.31 -15.18 -29.14
C GLU A 8 16.15 -14.75 -28.21
N ALA A 9 16.46 -14.23 -27.02
CA ALA A 9 15.48 -13.67 -26.10
C ALA A 9 14.91 -12.33 -26.61
N GLU A 10 15.76 -11.43 -27.13
CA GLU A 10 15.32 -10.16 -27.73
C GLU A 10 14.47 -10.38 -29.00
N ALA A 11 14.80 -11.40 -29.82
CA ALA A 11 14.01 -11.74 -31.01
C ALA A 11 12.62 -12.33 -30.68
N ARG A 12 12.43 -12.93 -29.50
CA ARG A 12 11.13 -13.42 -29.01
C ARG A 12 10.26 -12.29 -28.46
N LEU A 13 10.85 -11.31 -27.78
CA LEU A 13 10.14 -10.12 -27.28
C LEU A 13 9.67 -9.23 -28.45
N ALA A 14 10.46 -9.12 -29.53
CA ALA A 14 10.08 -8.34 -30.72
C ALA A 14 8.94 -8.94 -31.58
N ARG A 15 8.53 -10.20 -31.32
CA ARG A 15 7.43 -10.87 -32.06
C ARG A 15 6.09 -10.86 -31.32
N VAL A 16 6.08 -10.61 -30.03
CA VAL A 16 4.84 -10.51 -29.24
C VAL A 16 4.18 -9.13 -29.41
N ASP A 17 4.96 -8.12 -29.81
CA ASP A 17 4.55 -6.71 -29.88
C ASP A 17 3.92 -6.28 -31.23
N ARG A 18 3.33 -7.21 -32.00
CA ARG A 18 2.80 -6.91 -33.35
C ARG A 18 1.39 -7.41 -33.65
N ARG A 19 0.65 -7.92 -32.64
CA ARG A 19 -0.74 -8.36 -32.79
C ARG A 19 -1.59 -8.00 -31.58
N GLN A 20 -1.84 -6.71 -31.40
CA GLN A 20 -3.10 -6.18 -30.86
C GLN A 20 -3.16 -4.68 -31.20
N SER A 21 -3.20 -4.42 -32.52
CA SER A 21 -3.69 -3.17 -33.07
C SER A 21 -5.22 -3.28 -33.11
N GLU A 22 -5.89 -2.95 -32.02
CA GLU A 22 -7.31 -2.62 -32.05
C GLU A 22 -7.48 -1.14 -31.73
N THR A 23 -7.80 -0.41 -32.80
CA THR A 23 -8.02 1.03 -32.87
C THR A 23 -9.25 1.39 -32.04
N LEU A 24 -9.06 1.94 -30.84
CA LEU A 24 -10.14 2.55 -30.07
C LEU A 24 -10.53 3.91 -30.69
N PRO A 25 -11.82 4.28 -30.74
CA PRO A 25 -12.26 5.50 -31.39
C PRO A 25 -11.84 6.74 -30.59
N LEU A 26 -11.06 7.60 -31.25
CA LEU A 26 -10.61 8.89 -30.75
C LEU A 26 -11.79 9.87 -30.68
N VAL A 27 -12.18 10.27 -29.48
CA VAL A 27 -13.00 11.47 -29.27
C VAL A 27 -12.07 12.56 -28.74
N LEU A 28 -11.69 13.50 -29.62
CA LEU A 28 -10.95 14.70 -29.27
C LEU A 28 -11.94 15.83 -28.99
N VAL A 29 -11.99 16.31 -27.75
CA VAL A 29 -12.59 17.62 -27.43
C VAL A 29 -11.65 18.39 -26.51
N GLY A 30 -11.19 19.55 -27.02
CA GLY A 30 -11.04 20.79 -26.24
C GLY A 30 -9.78 21.01 -25.39
N SER A 31 -8.81 21.72 -25.98
CA SER A 31 -7.90 22.72 -25.36
C SER A 31 -7.04 22.30 -24.15
N GLY A 32 -5.80 21.87 -24.47
CA GLY A 32 -4.77 21.45 -23.51
C GLY A 32 -4.78 19.94 -23.37
N ALA A 33 -4.33 19.21 -24.40
CA ALA A 33 -4.57 17.77 -24.53
C ALA A 33 -3.73 16.93 -23.55
N GLU A 34 -4.07 16.99 -22.27
CA GLU A 34 -3.83 15.87 -21.38
C GLU A 34 -4.63 14.70 -21.92
N ARG A 35 -3.93 13.67 -22.40
CA ARG A 35 -4.57 12.44 -22.88
C ARG A 35 -5.18 11.74 -21.68
N HIS A 36 -6.50 11.72 -21.61
CA HIS A 36 -7.21 10.93 -20.63
C HIS A 36 -7.42 9.50 -21.15
N PHE A 37 -7.30 8.53 -20.25
CA PHE A 37 -7.36 7.11 -20.53
C PHE A 37 -8.49 6.46 -19.73
N ARG A 38 -9.36 5.72 -20.40
CA ARG A 38 -10.36 4.88 -19.75
C ARG A 38 -9.65 3.67 -19.13
N HIS A 39 -9.97 3.36 -17.88
CA HIS A 39 -9.41 2.17 -17.25
C HIS A 39 -10.05 0.90 -17.84
N GLU A 40 -9.25 -0.01 -18.39
CA GLU A 40 -9.70 -1.18 -19.16
C GLU A 40 -10.73 -2.05 -18.42
N GLU A 41 -10.49 -2.35 -17.15
CA GLU A 41 -11.37 -3.23 -16.36
C GLU A 41 -12.45 -2.49 -15.53
N LEU A 42 -12.34 -1.16 -15.39
CA LEU A 42 -13.16 -0.35 -14.48
C LEU A 42 -13.91 0.72 -15.27
N TRP A 43 -14.41 0.29 -16.42
CA TRP A 43 -15.22 1.07 -17.32
C TRP A 43 -16.50 0.30 -17.63
N TYR A 44 -17.55 0.59 -16.88
CA TYR A 44 -18.83 -0.07 -17.03
C TYR A 44 -19.72 0.70 -18.01
N GLU A 45 -20.25 0.02 -19.02
CA GLU A 45 -21.13 0.65 -20.02
C GLU A 45 -22.38 1.27 -19.39
N ASP A 46 -22.95 0.59 -18.39
CA ASP A 46 -24.09 1.03 -17.58
C ASP A 46 -23.71 1.94 -16.40
N GLY A 47 -22.42 2.27 -16.24
CA GLY A 47 -21.95 3.18 -15.21
C GLY A 47 -22.59 4.58 -15.32
N ASN A 48 -22.85 5.20 -14.18
CA ASN A 48 -23.57 6.47 -14.05
C ASN A 48 -22.82 7.55 -13.26
N VAL A 49 -21.52 7.35 -13.03
CA VAL A 49 -20.58 8.34 -12.50
C VAL A 49 -19.19 8.06 -13.07
N VAL A 50 -18.44 9.12 -13.38
CA VAL A 50 -17.02 9.02 -13.75
C VAL A 50 -16.16 9.54 -12.60
N VAL A 51 -15.25 8.73 -12.09
CA VAL A 51 -14.20 9.18 -11.16
C VAL A 51 -12.94 9.44 -11.96
N ILE A 52 -12.40 10.64 -11.86
CA ILE A 52 -11.21 11.10 -12.58
C ILE A 52 -10.05 11.19 -11.59
N SER A 53 -8.94 10.55 -11.93
CA SER A 53 -7.71 10.60 -11.16
C SER A 53 -6.56 10.82 -12.11
N GLN A 54 -5.90 11.97 -12.01
CA GLN A 54 -4.88 12.41 -12.97
C GLN A 54 -5.42 12.27 -14.41
N ASN A 55 -4.77 11.45 -15.23
CA ASN A 55 -5.16 11.16 -16.60
C ASN A 55 -5.95 9.85 -16.76
N VAL A 56 -6.38 9.19 -15.68
CA VAL A 56 -7.12 7.92 -15.74
C VAL A 56 -8.56 8.10 -15.26
N TRP A 57 -9.50 7.59 -16.04
CA TRP A 57 -10.93 7.72 -15.80
C TRP A 57 -11.57 6.36 -15.52
N PHE A 58 -12.41 6.33 -14.49
CA PHE A 58 -13.15 5.15 -14.05
C PHE A 58 -14.64 5.41 -14.19
N LYS A 59 -15.33 4.67 -15.06
CA LYS A 59 -16.80 4.79 -15.20
C LYS A 59 -17.47 3.73 -14.34
N LEU A 60 -18.12 4.16 -13.28
CA LEU A 60 -18.57 3.35 -12.14
C LEU A 60 -20.06 3.59 -11.82
N HIS A 61 -20.56 2.95 -10.77
CA HIS A 61 -21.95 2.96 -10.31
C HIS A 61 -22.04 3.68 -8.97
N ARG A 62 -22.83 4.75 -8.93
CA ARG A 62 -23.07 5.54 -7.70
C ARG A 62 -23.59 4.67 -6.57
N SER A 63 -24.50 3.74 -6.87
CA SER A 63 -25.11 2.84 -5.89
C SER A 63 -24.08 1.92 -5.23
N ILE A 64 -23.12 1.38 -5.98
CA ILE A 64 -22.07 0.50 -5.46
C ILE A 64 -21.12 1.32 -4.57
N LEU A 65 -20.61 2.45 -5.08
CA LEU A 65 -19.71 3.30 -4.32
C LEU A 65 -20.37 3.81 -3.03
N ALA A 66 -21.61 4.32 -3.11
CA ALA A 66 -22.35 4.83 -1.95
C ALA A 66 -22.74 3.74 -0.93
N LYS A 67 -22.93 2.49 -1.39
CA LYS A 67 -23.19 1.33 -0.51
C LYS A 67 -21.99 1.03 0.38
N HIS A 68 -20.78 1.10 -0.18
CA HIS A 68 -19.57 0.68 0.52
C HIS A 68 -18.81 1.83 1.19
N SER A 69 -18.94 3.05 0.67
CA SER A 69 -18.23 4.25 1.11
C SER A 69 -19.20 5.34 1.52
N ARG A 70 -19.11 5.74 2.78
CA ARG A 70 -19.88 6.90 3.28
C ARG A 70 -19.43 8.19 2.59
N ALA A 71 -18.13 8.37 2.38
CA ALA A 71 -17.61 9.58 1.74
C ALA A 71 -18.16 9.75 0.31
N PHE A 72 -18.18 8.68 -0.50
CA PHE A 72 -18.79 8.73 -1.83
C PHE A 72 -20.31 8.95 -1.77
N ARG A 73 -21.01 8.31 -0.83
CA ARG A 73 -22.44 8.56 -0.63
C ARG A 73 -22.71 10.05 -0.36
N ASP A 74 -22.01 10.63 0.60
CA ASP A 74 -22.20 12.02 1.01
C ASP A 74 -21.82 12.98 -0.13
N MET A 75 -20.73 12.68 -0.85
CA MET A 75 -20.30 13.42 -2.06
C MET A 75 -21.35 13.42 -3.17
N PHE A 76 -22.09 12.31 -3.33
CA PHE A 76 -23.13 12.19 -4.36
C PHE A 76 -24.46 12.85 -3.98
N HIS A 77 -24.67 13.12 -2.70
CA HIS A 77 -25.86 13.81 -2.19
C HIS A 77 -25.66 15.32 -2.08
N ALA A 78 -24.42 15.79 -1.94
CA ALA A 78 -24.13 17.21 -1.94
C ALA A 78 -24.45 17.83 -3.32
N ASP A 79 -24.89 19.09 -3.33
CA ASP A 79 -25.05 19.92 -4.55
C ASP A 79 -23.73 20.07 -5.35
N ALA A 80 -22.61 19.57 -4.80
CA ALA A 80 -21.33 19.36 -5.47
C ALA A 80 -21.38 18.36 -6.65
N PHE A 81 -22.48 17.62 -6.82
CA PHE A 81 -22.73 16.84 -8.04
C PHE A 81 -23.14 17.68 -9.27
N ALA A 82 -22.93 19.00 -9.21
CA ALA A 82 -22.93 19.94 -10.33
C ALA A 82 -21.56 20.03 -11.06
N GLY A 83 -20.74 18.98 -10.97
CA GLY A 83 -19.44 18.89 -11.63
C GLY A 83 -19.54 18.72 -13.16
N ASP A 84 -18.38 18.63 -13.81
CA ASP A 84 -18.29 18.41 -15.25
C ASP A 84 -19.04 17.13 -15.67
N ILE A 85 -19.68 17.18 -16.82
CA ILE A 85 -20.33 16.00 -17.42
C ILE A 85 -19.34 15.38 -18.41
N VAL A 86 -18.97 14.13 -18.13
CA VAL A 86 -18.12 13.32 -19.00
C VAL A 86 -18.94 12.17 -19.55
N GLU A 87 -19.07 12.10 -20.87
CA GLU A 87 -19.81 11.05 -21.57
C GLU A 87 -21.23 10.83 -21.02
N GLY A 88 -21.92 11.94 -20.72
CA GLY A 88 -23.29 11.92 -20.19
C GLY A 88 -23.40 11.53 -18.71
N CYS A 89 -22.28 11.32 -18.02
CA CYS A 89 -22.22 10.99 -16.60
C CYS A 89 -21.61 12.16 -15.81
N PRO A 90 -22.11 12.48 -14.61
CA PRO A 90 -21.42 13.40 -13.71
C PRO A 90 -20.03 12.87 -13.37
N ALA A 91 -19.03 13.74 -13.42
CA ALA A 91 -17.65 13.43 -13.11
C ALA A 91 -17.21 14.00 -11.77
N VAL A 92 -16.34 13.26 -11.08
CA VAL A 92 -15.71 13.68 -9.83
C VAL A 92 -14.20 13.51 -9.97
N THR A 93 -13.46 14.60 -9.85
CA THR A 93 -12.00 14.57 -9.81
C THR A 93 -11.49 14.34 -8.40
N VAL A 94 -10.57 13.38 -8.25
CA VAL A 94 -9.94 13.02 -6.98
C VAL A 94 -8.41 13.08 -7.10
N ALA A 95 -7.76 13.46 -6.01
CA ALA A 95 -6.29 13.60 -5.97
C ALA A 95 -5.53 12.29 -5.69
N ASP A 96 -6.23 11.16 -5.49
CA ASP A 96 -5.58 9.89 -5.19
C ASP A 96 -4.90 9.30 -6.44
N SER A 97 -3.92 8.42 -6.23
CA SER A 97 -3.24 7.70 -7.32
C SER A 97 -4.22 6.83 -8.12
N PRO A 98 -4.12 6.81 -9.47
CA PRO A 98 -4.90 5.90 -10.30
C PRO A 98 -4.69 4.43 -9.94
N GLN A 99 -3.45 4.04 -9.61
CA GLN A 99 -3.10 2.68 -9.24
C GLN A 99 -3.77 2.27 -7.91
N HIS A 100 -3.77 3.16 -6.92
CA HIS A 100 -4.45 2.91 -5.64
C HIS A 100 -5.97 2.80 -5.82
N LEU A 101 -6.56 3.71 -6.62
CA LEU A 101 -8.00 3.67 -6.90
C LEU A 101 -8.40 2.43 -7.68
N ALA A 102 -7.60 2.00 -8.66
CA ALA A 102 -7.87 0.79 -9.41
C ALA A 102 -7.95 -0.44 -8.49
N LEU A 103 -6.95 -0.61 -7.61
CA LEU A 103 -6.95 -1.67 -6.60
C LEU A 103 -8.17 -1.58 -5.68
N PHE A 104 -8.46 -0.39 -5.17
CA PHE A 104 -9.56 -0.14 -4.25
C PHE A 104 -10.94 -0.41 -4.89
N PHE A 105 -11.17 0.06 -6.11
CA PHE A 105 -12.42 -0.19 -6.83
C PHE A 105 -12.57 -1.65 -7.22
N LYS A 106 -11.49 -2.34 -7.62
CA LYS A 106 -11.52 -3.80 -7.85
C LYS A 106 -11.99 -4.56 -6.62
N VAL A 107 -11.50 -4.19 -5.42
CA VAL A 107 -11.95 -4.78 -4.15
C VAL A 107 -13.44 -4.48 -3.86
N LEU A 108 -13.91 -3.26 -4.16
CA LEU A 108 -15.31 -2.89 -3.94
C LEU A 108 -16.29 -3.61 -4.89
N TYR A 109 -15.90 -3.82 -6.14
CA TYR A 109 -16.77 -4.37 -7.18
C TYR A 109 -16.79 -5.88 -7.20
N ASP A 110 -15.61 -6.49 -7.13
CA ASP A 110 -15.48 -7.93 -7.25
C ASP A 110 -14.40 -8.45 -6.31
N PRO A 111 -14.69 -8.48 -5.00
CA PRO A 111 -13.74 -9.01 -4.03
C PRO A 111 -13.41 -10.48 -4.31
N THR A 112 -14.29 -11.24 -4.97
CA THR A 112 -14.05 -12.66 -5.29
C THR A 112 -12.92 -12.85 -6.29
N LYS A 113 -12.69 -11.86 -7.17
CA LYS A 113 -11.52 -11.80 -8.06
C LYS A 113 -10.25 -11.28 -7.39
N GLN A 114 -10.32 -10.95 -6.10
CA GLN A 114 -9.18 -10.50 -5.29
C GLN A 114 -8.89 -11.55 -4.19
N PRO A 115 -8.22 -12.68 -4.51
CA PRO A 115 -7.92 -13.73 -3.53
C PRO A 115 -7.15 -13.20 -2.32
N PHE A 116 -6.23 -12.25 -2.53
CA PHE A 116 -5.48 -11.61 -1.45
C PHE A 116 -6.38 -10.85 -0.47
N PHE A 117 -7.61 -10.49 -0.84
CA PHE A 117 -8.55 -9.77 0.03
C PHE A 117 -9.57 -10.71 0.68
N MET A 118 -10.07 -11.72 -0.05
CA MET A 118 -11.05 -12.68 0.47
C MET A 118 -10.43 -13.84 1.26
N ASP A 119 -9.29 -14.37 0.80
CA ASP A 119 -8.59 -15.44 1.51
C ASP A 119 -7.62 -14.82 2.54
N GLN A 120 -7.97 -14.98 3.82
CA GLN A 120 -7.14 -14.49 4.93
C GLN A 120 -5.79 -15.21 5.04
N ASN A 121 -5.65 -16.37 4.40
CA ASN A 121 -4.39 -17.13 4.31
C ASN A 121 -3.56 -16.77 3.07
N SER A 122 -4.13 -16.01 2.13
CA SER A 122 -3.39 -15.47 0.99
C SER A 122 -2.55 -14.29 1.45
N SER A 123 -1.27 -14.29 1.07
CA SER A 123 -0.36 -13.18 1.35
C SER A 123 -0.73 -11.99 0.47
N MET A 124 -0.87 -10.81 1.08
CA MET A 124 -1.04 -9.54 0.36
C MET A 124 0.29 -8.80 0.35
N ASP A 125 0.63 -8.11 -0.74
CA ASP A 125 1.79 -7.21 -0.77
C ASP A 125 1.57 -6.02 0.17
N PHE A 126 2.61 -5.60 0.90
CA PHE A 126 2.49 -4.44 1.79
C PHE A 126 2.09 -3.16 1.06
N ARG A 127 2.55 -2.95 -0.18
CA ARG A 127 2.14 -1.81 -1.02
C ARG A 127 0.63 -1.77 -1.20
N ASP A 128 0.03 -2.90 -1.55
CA ASP A 128 -1.41 -3.02 -1.79
C ASP A 128 -2.18 -2.82 -0.49
N LEU A 129 -1.72 -3.43 0.61
CA LEU A 129 -2.31 -3.23 1.93
C LEU A 129 -2.28 -1.75 2.35
N ARG A 130 -1.14 -1.07 2.14
CA ARG A 130 -0.97 0.35 2.45
C ARG A 130 -1.94 1.20 1.64
N ALA A 131 -2.04 0.97 0.33
CA ALA A 131 -2.97 1.68 -0.54
C ALA A 131 -4.43 1.50 -0.08
N LEU A 132 -4.84 0.25 0.20
CA LEU A 132 -6.17 -0.06 0.73
C LEU A 132 -6.41 0.57 2.11
N THR A 133 -5.39 0.60 2.98
CA THR A 133 -5.47 1.27 4.29
C THR A 133 -5.76 2.76 4.09
N LEU A 134 -4.91 3.47 3.33
CA LEU A 134 -5.06 4.90 3.07
C LEU A 134 -6.45 5.25 2.52
N LEU A 135 -6.91 4.52 1.50
CA LEU A 135 -8.18 4.79 0.85
C LEU A 135 -9.38 4.36 1.70
N SER A 136 -9.29 3.27 2.47
CA SER A 136 -10.40 2.85 3.34
C SER A 136 -10.65 3.83 4.49
N PHE A 137 -9.62 4.50 5.00
CA PHE A 137 -9.79 5.60 5.96
C PHE A 137 -10.34 6.86 5.27
N LYS A 138 -9.76 7.26 4.13
CA LYS A 138 -10.18 8.47 3.40
C LYS A 138 -11.64 8.41 2.94
N TYR A 139 -12.03 7.28 2.35
CA TYR A 139 -13.36 7.08 1.80
C TYR A 139 -14.34 6.42 2.78
N ASP A 140 -13.94 6.22 4.04
CA ASP A 140 -14.71 5.55 5.10
C ASP A 140 -15.38 4.26 4.62
N VAL A 141 -14.56 3.24 4.39
CA VAL A 141 -14.96 1.90 3.97
C VAL A 141 -14.63 0.89 5.08
N PRO A 142 -15.57 0.61 6.00
CA PRO A 142 -15.26 -0.11 7.25
C PRO A 142 -14.74 -1.54 7.06
N HIS A 143 -15.22 -2.28 6.05
CA HIS A 143 -14.82 -3.67 5.84
C HIS A 143 -13.39 -3.80 5.29
N ILE A 144 -12.99 -2.92 4.35
CA ILE A 144 -11.59 -2.84 3.90
C ILE A 144 -10.69 -2.39 5.05
N ARG A 145 -11.11 -1.38 5.82
CA ARG A 145 -10.37 -0.91 6.99
C ARG A 145 -10.16 -2.02 8.01
N ALA A 146 -11.19 -2.80 8.33
CA ALA A 146 -11.09 -3.90 9.29
C ALA A 146 -10.10 -4.98 8.83
N GLU A 147 -10.16 -5.38 7.56
CA GLU A 147 -9.23 -6.38 7.01
C GLU A 147 -7.80 -5.84 6.95
N ALA A 148 -7.63 -4.56 6.60
CA ALA A 148 -6.32 -3.93 6.57
C ALA A 148 -5.67 -3.90 7.96
N LEU A 149 -6.42 -3.48 8.98
CA LEU A 149 -5.97 -3.47 10.37
C LEU A 149 -5.68 -4.87 10.90
N ARG A 150 -6.48 -5.88 10.52
CA ARG A 150 -6.22 -7.28 10.89
C ARG A 150 -4.84 -7.73 10.38
N ARG A 151 -4.52 -7.47 9.11
CA ARG A 151 -3.22 -7.84 8.52
C ARG A 151 -2.07 -7.04 9.12
N LEU A 152 -2.25 -5.73 9.34
CA LEU A 152 -1.25 -4.91 10.02
C LEU A 152 -0.96 -5.44 11.43
N ARG A 153 -1.97 -5.82 12.22
CA ARG A 153 -1.78 -6.37 13.59
C ARG A 153 -1.15 -7.77 13.62
N ILE A 154 -1.26 -8.53 12.53
CA ILE A 154 -0.52 -9.80 12.40
C ILE A 154 0.97 -9.51 12.25
N CYS A 155 1.33 -8.51 11.44
CA CYS A 155 2.71 -8.12 11.22
C CYS A 155 3.30 -7.25 12.33
N TYR A 156 2.53 -6.34 12.89
CA TYR A 156 2.94 -5.38 13.90
C TYR A 156 2.03 -5.53 15.14
N PRO A 157 2.26 -6.57 15.96
CA PRO A 157 1.52 -6.79 17.20
C PRO A 157 1.62 -5.63 18.18
N ALA A 158 0.66 -5.58 19.12
CA ALA A 158 0.52 -4.49 20.07
C ALA A 158 1.63 -4.42 21.13
N THR A 159 2.31 -5.55 21.39
CA THR A 159 3.31 -5.67 22.44
C THR A 159 4.62 -6.24 21.91
N LEU A 160 5.73 -5.82 22.51
CA LEU A 160 7.06 -6.35 22.17
C LEU A 160 7.21 -7.82 22.57
N GLU A 161 6.52 -8.26 23.62
CA GLU A 161 6.49 -9.67 24.02
C GLU A 161 5.88 -10.54 22.92
N GLU A 162 4.73 -10.13 22.39
CA GLU A 162 4.08 -10.80 21.27
C GLU A 162 4.93 -10.74 19.99
N TRP A 163 5.60 -9.60 19.75
CA TRP A 163 6.57 -9.47 18.67
C TRP A 163 7.70 -10.51 18.78
N HIS A 164 8.35 -10.60 19.94
CA HIS A 164 9.44 -11.56 20.17
C HIS A 164 8.98 -13.01 20.05
N LEU A 165 7.76 -13.33 20.50
CA LEU A 165 7.18 -14.67 20.37
C LEU A 165 6.87 -15.04 18.91
N ARG A 166 6.38 -14.09 18.12
CA ARG A 166 6.00 -14.30 16.71
C ARG A 166 7.20 -14.32 15.78
N TYR A 167 8.24 -13.58 16.11
CA TYR A 167 9.42 -13.36 15.27
C TYR A 167 10.72 -13.70 16.02
N PRO A 168 10.88 -14.92 16.54
CA PRO A 168 12.11 -15.32 17.21
C PRO A 168 13.32 -15.21 16.28
N GLU A 169 13.13 -15.34 14.96
CA GLU A 169 14.19 -15.16 13.97
C GLU A 169 14.79 -13.75 13.94
N PHE A 170 14.08 -12.72 14.43
CA PHE A 170 14.63 -11.37 14.58
C PHE A 170 15.44 -11.21 15.87
N CYS A 171 15.30 -12.13 16.83
CA CYS A 171 15.97 -12.10 18.12
C CYS A 171 17.08 -13.17 18.25
N ALA A 172 16.95 -14.29 17.54
CA ALA A 172 17.85 -15.44 17.54
C ALA A 172 17.65 -16.21 16.22
N ALA A 173 18.35 -15.81 15.15
CA ALA A 173 18.25 -16.49 13.86
C ALA A 173 19.14 -17.75 13.81
N GLU A 174 18.54 -18.94 13.68
CA GLU A 174 19.18 -20.09 13.03
C GLU A 174 18.96 -19.96 11.50
N PRO A 175 20.04 -19.89 10.69
CA PRO A 175 19.92 -19.82 9.23
C PRO A 175 19.19 -21.05 8.66
N GLY A 176 18.10 -20.84 7.92
CA GLY A 176 17.43 -21.90 7.15
C GLY A 176 16.07 -22.39 7.69
N SER A 177 15.50 -21.74 8.71
CA SER A 177 14.13 -22.06 9.12
C SER A 177 13.10 -21.73 8.02
N PRO A 178 12.09 -22.59 7.76
CA PRO A 178 11.08 -22.32 6.75
C PRO A 178 10.29 -21.06 7.11
N ARG A 179 10.25 -20.07 6.21
CA ARG A 179 9.37 -18.90 6.37
C ARG A 179 7.92 -19.40 6.38
N LYS A 180 7.24 -19.29 7.52
CA LYS A 180 5.79 -19.52 7.60
C LYS A 180 5.10 -18.57 6.61
N LYS A 181 4.08 -19.05 5.87
CA LYS A 181 3.24 -18.19 5.03
C LYS A 181 2.69 -17.05 5.89
N ARG A 182 3.05 -15.81 5.55
CA ARG A 182 2.57 -14.61 6.23
C ARG A 182 1.27 -14.15 5.58
N ALA A 183 0.37 -13.56 6.37
CA ALA A 183 -0.84 -12.91 5.85
C ALA A 183 -0.51 -11.62 5.08
N LEU A 184 0.72 -11.12 5.21
CA LEU A 184 1.23 -9.89 4.61
C LEU A 184 2.71 -10.08 4.28
N ASP A 185 3.07 -9.79 3.03
CA ASP A 185 4.44 -9.77 2.55
C ASP A 185 5.03 -8.37 2.82
N ALA A 186 5.51 -8.19 4.05
CA ALA A 186 6.17 -6.96 4.51
C ALA A 186 7.68 -7.17 4.59
N ARG A 187 8.43 -6.24 4.00
CA ARG A 187 9.88 -6.14 4.13
C ARG A 187 10.21 -5.28 5.35
N PRO A 188 11.43 -5.37 5.92
CA PRO A 188 11.80 -4.49 7.03
C PRO A 188 11.66 -2.99 6.71
N VAL A 189 11.80 -2.59 5.43
CA VAL A 189 11.71 -1.16 5.01
C VAL A 189 10.30 -0.64 5.18
N ASP A 190 9.31 -1.53 5.09
CA ASP A 190 7.90 -1.18 5.17
C ASP A 190 7.48 -0.79 6.61
N ALA A 191 8.35 -1.01 7.60
CA ALA A 191 8.15 -0.51 8.96
C ALA A 191 8.08 1.03 9.03
N ILE A 192 8.78 1.74 8.14
CA ILE A 192 8.70 3.21 8.02
C ILE A 192 7.26 3.63 7.68
N ALA A 193 6.71 3.02 6.64
CA ALA A 193 5.34 3.26 6.22
C ALA A 193 4.32 2.81 7.28
N ALA A 194 4.58 1.71 8.01
CA ALA A 194 3.73 1.25 9.10
C ALA A 194 3.69 2.26 10.26
N ILE A 195 4.84 2.87 10.63
CA ILE A 195 4.91 3.96 11.62
C ILE A 195 4.10 5.16 11.13
N ASN A 196 4.26 5.56 9.87
CA ASN A 196 3.55 6.70 9.32
C ASN A 196 2.02 6.46 9.27
N LEU A 197 1.58 5.26 8.89
CA LEU A 197 0.16 4.87 8.97
C LEU A 197 -0.35 4.91 10.42
N ALA A 198 0.45 4.40 11.36
CA ALA A 198 0.09 4.39 12.77
C ALA A 198 -0.04 5.80 13.37
N ARG A 199 0.86 6.71 13.01
CA ARG A 199 0.76 8.13 13.37
C ARG A 199 -0.45 8.79 12.72
N ARG A 200 -0.64 8.59 11.40
CA ARG A 200 -1.71 9.23 10.61
C ARG A 200 -3.12 8.85 11.05
N PHE A 201 -3.32 7.60 11.44
CA PHE A 201 -4.64 7.06 11.80
C PHE A 201 -4.78 6.71 13.28
N ALA A 202 -3.85 7.20 14.12
CA ALA A 202 -3.82 6.96 15.57
C ALA A 202 -3.86 5.46 15.96
N LEU A 203 -3.17 4.62 15.18
CA LEU A 203 -3.02 3.18 15.44
C LEU A 203 -1.77 2.93 16.29
N HIS A 204 -1.73 3.57 17.47
CA HIS A 204 -0.54 3.58 18.33
C HIS A 204 -0.11 2.19 18.78
N GLU A 205 -1.01 1.20 18.75
CA GLU A 205 -0.69 -0.19 19.05
C GLU A 205 0.35 -0.77 18.10
N LEU A 206 0.46 -0.29 16.86
CA LEU A 206 1.41 -0.82 15.88
C LEU A 206 2.84 -0.30 16.11
N LEU A 207 2.99 0.82 16.84
CA LEU A 207 4.25 1.55 16.97
C LEU A 207 5.35 0.73 17.63
N PRO A 208 5.15 0.02 18.76
CA PRO A 208 6.23 -0.71 19.43
C PRO A 208 6.89 -1.74 18.51
N ALA A 209 6.09 -2.56 17.84
CA ALA A 209 6.59 -3.56 16.88
C ALA A 209 7.28 -2.91 15.68
N ALA A 210 6.67 -1.88 15.07
CA ALA A 210 7.23 -1.23 13.89
C ALA A 210 8.56 -0.52 14.20
N PHE A 211 8.66 0.18 15.34
CA PHE A 211 9.92 0.76 15.80
C PHE A 211 10.96 -0.30 16.15
N SER A 212 10.55 -1.41 16.75
CA SER A 212 11.46 -2.53 17.01
C SER A 212 12.10 -3.04 15.72
N VAL A 213 11.35 -3.10 14.61
CA VAL A 213 11.94 -3.42 13.31
C VAL A 213 12.98 -2.38 12.94
N CYS A 214 12.64 -1.09 12.92
CA CYS A 214 13.58 -0.02 12.55
C CYS A 214 14.87 -0.03 13.37
N LEU A 215 14.79 -0.28 14.68
CA LEU A 215 15.95 -0.31 15.58
C LEU A 215 16.91 -1.48 15.32
N THR A 216 16.48 -2.51 14.60
CA THR A 216 17.33 -3.63 14.17
C THR A 216 18.02 -3.39 12.82
N GLN A 217 17.73 -2.27 12.16
CA GLN A 217 18.26 -1.93 10.84
C GLN A 217 19.41 -0.93 10.93
N SER A 218 20.14 -0.73 9.83
CA SER A 218 21.24 0.24 9.79
C SER A 218 20.74 1.70 9.80
N PRO A 219 21.55 2.68 10.21
CA PRO A 219 21.16 4.08 10.17
C PRO A 219 20.73 4.57 8.78
N GLU A 220 21.42 4.14 7.72
CA GLU A 220 21.08 4.49 6.33
C GLU A 220 19.69 4.00 5.95
N PHE A 221 19.31 2.82 6.46
CA PHE A 221 18.01 2.23 6.25
C PHE A 221 16.90 3.04 6.94
N VAL A 222 17.11 3.41 8.20
CA VAL A 222 16.14 4.18 9.00
C VAL A 222 15.94 5.59 8.40
N MET A 223 16.96 6.13 7.75
CA MET A 223 16.93 7.42 7.06
C MET A 223 16.47 7.33 5.59
N ALA A 224 16.19 6.13 5.09
CA ALA A 224 15.85 5.94 3.69
C ALA A 224 14.44 6.41 3.35
N GLN A 225 14.28 6.83 2.09
CA GLN A 225 12.98 6.99 1.45
C GLN A 225 12.51 5.65 0.87
N VAL A 226 11.28 5.25 1.20
CA VAL A 226 10.67 4.02 0.71
C VAL A 226 9.67 4.36 -0.37
N CYS A 227 9.97 3.96 -1.61
CA CYS A 227 9.11 4.24 -2.76
C CYS A 227 8.10 3.11 -3.02
N TYR A 228 6.83 3.47 -3.05
CA TYR A 228 5.69 2.62 -3.45
C TYR A 228 5.16 2.98 -4.85
N GLY A 229 5.52 4.15 -5.36
CA GLY A 229 5.27 4.66 -6.71
C GLY A 229 6.21 5.83 -7.00
N ALA A 230 6.10 6.45 -8.18
CA ALA A 230 7.01 7.53 -8.60
C ALA A 230 6.96 8.75 -7.65
N GLU A 231 5.77 9.09 -7.15
CA GLU A 231 5.53 10.20 -6.21
C GLU A 231 4.97 9.72 -4.87
N ASP A 232 4.93 8.39 -4.67
CA ASP A 232 4.37 7.77 -3.48
C ASP A 232 5.51 7.23 -2.63
N VAL A 233 6.01 8.10 -1.74
CA VAL A 233 7.21 7.88 -0.94
C VAL A 233 6.88 8.05 0.53
N GLU A 234 7.49 7.20 1.36
CA GLU A 234 7.43 7.27 2.81
C GLU A 234 8.83 7.47 3.39
N GLU A 235 8.96 8.37 4.36
CA GLU A 235 10.15 8.57 5.16
C GLU A 235 9.76 8.79 6.62
N LEU A 236 10.65 8.46 7.55
CA LEU A 236 10.37 8.74 8.96
C LEU A 236 10.37 10.23 9.21
N SER A 237 9.41 10.68 10.02
CA SER A 237 9.38 12.06 10.50
C SER A 237 10.64 12.37 11.30
N ARG A 238 11.02 13.66 11.35
CA ARG A 238 12.14 14.11 12.19
C ARG A 238 11.98 13.71 13.65
N GLU A 239 10.76 13.72 14.17
CA GLU A 239 10.46 13.30 15.54
C GLU A 239 10.76 11.81 15.75
N ASP A 240 10.28 10.97 14.82
CA ASP A 240 10.49 9.52 14.89
C ASP A 240 11.96 9.14 14.66
N LEU A 241 12.70 9.88 13.82
CA LEU A 241 14.15 9.73 13.68
C LEU A 241 14.90 10.04 14.98
N VAL A 242 14.55 11.15 15.67
CA VAL A 242 15.12 11.50 16.97
C VAL A 242 14.79 10.43 18.01
N TRP A 243 13.58 9.89 17.97
CA TRP A 243 13.16 8.79 18.83
C TRP A 243 14.03 7.55 18.58
N CYS A 244 14.20 7.12 17.33
CA CYS A 244 15.06 5.99 16.97
C CYS A 244 16.49 6.17 17.47
N TYR A 245 17.06 7.36 17.29
CA TYR A 245 18.42 7.68 17.76
C TYR A 245 18.56 7.55 19.29
N ARG A 246 17.62 8.14 20.05
CA ARG A 246 17.63 8.09 21.52
C ARG A 246 17.46 6.67 22.04
N SER A 247 16.52 5.92 21.46
CA SER A 247 16.23 4.54 21.83
C SER A 247 17.43 3.62 21.57
N SER A 248 18.10 3.77 20.42
CA SER A 248 19.32 3.02 20.09
C SER A 248 20.42 3.24 21.14
N ARG A 249 20.68 4.49 21.55
CA ARG A 249 21.69 4.78 22.59
C ARG A 249 21.34 4.19 23.95
N SER A 250 20.06 4.26 24.34
CA SER A 250 19.60 3.71 25.61
C SER A 250 19.77 2.18 25.66
N LEU A 251 19.51 1.50 24.54
CA LEU A 251 19.73 0.06 24.40
C LEU A 251 21.23 -0.28 24.49
N CYS A 252 22.10 0.46 23.79
CA CYS A 252 23.54 0.27 23.90
C CYS A 252 24.06 0.46 25.33
N ALA A 253 23.64 1.53 26.02
CA ALA A 253 24.06 1.79 27.39
C ALA A 253 23.58 0.70 28.37
N SER A 254 22.38 0.18 28.17
CA SER A 254 21.83 -0.92 28.98
C SER A 254 22.61 -2.21 28.75
N CYS A 255 22.96 -2.55 27.50
CA CYS A 255 23.79 -3.71 27.19
C CYS A 255 25.20 -3.62 27.81
N SER A 256 25.83 -2.44 27.76
CA SER A 256 27.15 -2.23 28.39
C SER A 256 27.12 -2.44 29.91
N ASN A 257 26.04 -2.02 30.57
CA ASN A 257 25.87 -2.22 32.01
C ASN A 257 25.59 -3.68 32.38
N THR A 258 24.83 -4.41 31.55
CA THR A 258 24.56 -5.84 31.78
C THR A 258 25.82 -6.69 31.63
N VAL A 259 26.66 -6.43 30.62
CA VAL A 259 27.94 -7.12 30.42
C VAL A 259 28.92 -6.85 31.58
N ALA A 260 28.97 -5.60 32.07
CA ALA A 260 29.80 -5.25 33.23
C ALA A 260 29.33 -5.93 34.53
N SER A 261 28.05 -6.25 34.67
CA SER A 261 27.51 -6.97 35.83
C SER A 261 27.68 -8.49 35.78
N SER A 262 27.87 -9.08 34.59
CA SER A 262 28.11 -10.52 34.42
C SER A 262 29.59 -10.94 34.60
N ASP A 263 30.55 -10.04 34.37
CA ASP A 263 31.99 -10.30 34.57
C ASP A 263 32.44 -10.21 36.05
N GLY A 264 31.51 -9.92 36.98
CA GLY A 264 31.78 -9.75 38.41
C GLY A 264 31.59 -11.00 39.27
N THR A 265 31.28 -12.17 38.69
CA THR A 265 31.00 -13.39 39.47
C THR A 265 31.78 -14.60 38.93
N GLN A 266 33.01 -14.75 39.45
CA GLN A 266 33.88 -15.94 39.54
C GLN A 266 34.39 -16.62 38.26
#